data_AF-A0A382CEH9-F1
#
_entry.id   AF-A0A382CEH9-F1
#
_cell.length_a   1.000
_cell.length_b   1.000
_cell.length_c   1.000
_cell.angle_alpha   90.00
_cell.angle_beta   90.00
_cell.angle_gamma   90.00
#
_symmetry.space_group_name_H-M   'P 1'
#
loop_
_entity.id
_entity.type
_entity.pdbx_description
1 polymer ?
#
loop_
_entity_poly.entity_id
_entity_poly.type
_entity_poly.pdbx_seq_one_letter_code
_entity_poly.pdbx_strand_id
1 'polypeptide(L)'
;VHAVRDVSLSVAPGEVVGLVGESGSGKSTIANLILGLEQPSDGEITFRGDPLHDWLSGNRRAYRKCVQAVFQHPIQALDGRKRVEWSIAEPMVIHRIGTPASRRDRLRGMMVDGNLDHSLLSRY
;
A
#
# COMPACT_ATOMS: atom_id res chain seq x y z
N VAL A 1 -10.19 23.41 -11.79
CA VAL A 1 -9.00 23.31 -10.90
C VAL A 1 -8.19 22.11 -11.35
N HIS A 2 -6.87 22.20 -11.48
CA HIS A 2 -6.02 21.05 -11.83
C HIS A 2 -5.12 20.74 -10.63
N ALA A 3 -5.22 19.51 -10.11
CA ALA A 3 -4.43 19.09 -8.95
C ALA A 3 -2.98 18.72 -9.32
N VAL A 4 -2.76 18.28 -10.57
CA VAL A 4 -1.44 17.94 -11.14
C VAL A 4 -1.45 18.39 -12.61
N ARG A 5 -0.34 18.94 -13.11
CA ARG A 5 -0.18 19.37 -14.51
C ARG A 5 1.21 19.00 -15.00
N ASP A 6 1.28 18.29 -16.12
CA ASP A 6 2.51 17.98 -16.87
C ASP A 6 3.66 17.46 -15.99
N VAL A 7 3.40 16.36 -15.28
CA VAL A 7 4.38 15.71 -14.41
C VAL A 7 4.83 14.41 -15.04
N SER A 8 6.15 14.24 -15.17
CA SER A 8 6.79 12.98 -15.55
C SER A 8 7.72 12.52 -14.44
N LEU A 9 7.59 11.27 -14.01
CA LEU A 9 8.46 10.64 -13.01
C LEU A 9 8.65 9.16 -13.35
N SER A 10 9.84 8.63 -13.07
CA SER A 10 10.16 7.21 -13.16
C SER A 10 10.79 6.74 -11.86
N VAL A 11 10.43 5.54 -11.40
CA VAL A 11 11.01 4.91 -10.20
C VAL A 11 11.56 3.56 -10.60
N ALA A 12 12.88 3.39 -10.50
CA ALA A 12 13.57 2.15 -10.81
C ALA A 12 13.44 1.12 -9.68
N PRO A 13 13.62 -0.19 -9.95
CA PRO A 13 13.66 -1.21 -8.90
C PRO A 13 14.74 -0.92 -7.85
N GLY A 14 14.34 -0.88 -6.57
CA GLY A 14 15.25 -0.59 -5.46
C GLY A 14 15.53 0.91 -5.24
N GLU A 15 14.96 1.79 -6.07
CA GLU A 15 15.07 3.23 -5.90
C GLU A 15 14.12 3.75 -4.83
N VAL A 16 14.59 4.72 -4.04
CA VAL A 16 13.78 5.46 -3.07
C VAL A 16 13.63 6.89 -3.57
N VAL A 17 12.40 7.28 -3.88
CA VAL A 17 12.08 8.62 -4.39
C VAL A 17 11.26 9.40 -3.36
N GLY A 18 11.72 10.62 -3.05
CA GLY A 18 11.01 11.57 -2.21
C GLY A 18 10.29 12.63 -3.04
N LEU A 19 9.00 12.84 -2.80
CA LEU A 19 8.22 13.91 -3.42
C LEU A 19 7.88 14.98 -2.37
N VAL A 20 8.47 16.17 -2.52
CA VAL A 20 8.35 17.29 -1.57
C VAL A 20 7.67 18.48 -2.25
N GLY A 21 6.90 19.25 -1.49
CA GLY A 21 6.21 20.45 -1.96
C GLY A 21 5.23 20.97 -0.92
N GLU A 22 4.76 22.21 -1.09
CA GLU A 22 3.82 22.87 -0.17
C GLU A 22 2.47 22.14 -0.06
N SER A 23 1.73 22.39 1.02
CA SER A 23 0.37 21.84 1.15
C SER A 23 -0.48 22.22 -0.07
N GLY A 24 -1.23 21.25 -0.61
CA GLY A 24 -2.04 21.47 -1.83
C GLY A 24 -1.29 21.36 -3.16
N SER A 25 0.03 21.11 -3.16
CA SER A 25 0.82 20.99 -4.41
C SER A 25 0.57 19.73 -5.26
N GLY A 26 -0.46 18.93 -4.95
CA GLY A 26 -0.80 17.72 -5.73
C GLY A 26 -0.12 16.41 -5.30
N LYS A 27 0.72 16.40 -4.25
CA LYS A 27 1.43 15.19 -3.79
C LYS A 27 0.50 14.01 -3.49
N SER A 28 -0.57 14.26 -2.73
CA SER A 28 -1.56 13.23 -2.40
C SER A 28 -2.33 12.75 -3.62
N THR A 29 -2.55 13.63 -4.60
CA THR A 29 -3.15 13.26 -5.88
C THR A 29 -2.23 12.33 -6.67
N ILE A 30 -0.93 12.64 -6.76
CA ILE A 30 0.07 11.75 -7.39
C ILE A 30 0.09 10.39 -6.69
N ALA A 31 0.10 10.37 -5.35
CA ALA A 31 0.05 9.12 -4.59
C ALA A 31 -1.24 8.31 -4.89
N ASN A 32 -2.40 8.97 -4.96
CA ASN A 32 -3.67 8.30 -5.28
C ASN A 32 -3.73 7.79 -6.72
N LEU A 33 -3.15 8.52 -7.68
CA LEU A 33 -3.00 8.09 -9.06
C LEU A 33 -2.13 6.82 -9.15
N ILE A 34 -0.97 6.82 -8.47
CA ILE A 34 -0.11 5.63 -8.36
C ILE A 34 -0.86 4.48 -7.68
N LEU A 35 -1.62 4.72 -6.62
CA LEU A 35 -2.40 3.67 -5.96
C LEU A 35 -3.59 3.15 -6.79
N GLY A 36 -3.89 3.77 -7.93
CA GLY A 36 -5.06 3.45 -8.76
C GLY A 36 -6.39 3.77 -8.06
N LEU A 37 -6.38 4.74 -7.14
CA LEU A 37 -7.57 5.26 -6.47
C LEU A 37 -8.21 6.40 -7.26
N GLU A 38 -7.43 7.05 -8.12
CA GLU A 38 -7.85 8.09 -9.05
C GLU A 38 -7.39 7.72 -10.47
N GLN A 39 -8.07 8.24 -11.49
CA GLN A 39 -7.64 8.10 -12.89
C GLN A 39 -7.04 9.41 -13.38
N PRO A 40 -5.93 9.37 -14.15
CA PRO A 40 -5.39 10.57 -14.77
C PRO A 40 -6.40 11.14 -15.77
N SER A 41 -6.55 12.46 -15.79
CA SER A 41 -7.39 13.12 -16.81
C SER A 41 -6.73 13.10 -18.20
N ASP A 42 -5.40 13.01 -18.24
CA ASP A 42 -4.57 12.87 -19.43
C ASP A 42 -3.22 12.24 -19.06
N GLY A 43 -2.52 11.67 -20.05
CA GLY A 43 -1.29 10.92 -19.87
C GLY A 43 -1.49 9.47 -19.43
N GLU A 44 -0.38 8.80 -19.11
CA GLU A 44 -0.37 7.38 -18.80
C GLU A 44 0.51 7.07 -17.58
N ILE A 45 0.13 6.05 -16.83
CA ILE A 45 0.93 5.47 -15.76
C ILE A 45 1.20 4.02 -16.13
N THR A 46 2.46 3.60 -16.10
CA THR A 46 2.86 2.21 -16.34
C THR A 46 3.43 1.58 -15.09
N PHE A 47 3.21 0.26 -14.94
CA PHE A 47 3.81 -0.54 -13.88
C PHE A 47 4.45 -1.78 -14.51
N ARG A 48 5.78 -1.90 -14.34
CA ARG A 48 6.60 -2.97 -14.93
C ARG A 48 6.46 -3.09 -16.46
N GLY A 49 6.28 -1.95 -17.12
CA GLY A 49 6.19 -1.85 -18.58
C GLY A 49 4.77 -1.89 -19.13
N ASP A 50 3.79 -2.34 -18.35
CA ASP A 50 2.39 -2.44 -18.79
C ASP A 50 1.56 -1.24 -18.28
N PRO A 51 0.54 -0.79 -19.03
CA PRO A 51 -0.39 0.24 -18.60
C PRO A 51 -1.06 -0.10 -17.26
N LEU A 52 -1.14 0.87 -16.36
CA LEU A 52 -1.79 0.69 -15.05
C LEU A 52 -3.27 0.30 -15.21
N HIS A 53 -3.94 0.80 -16.26
CA HIS A 53 -5.32 0.44 -16.56
C HIS A 53 -5.53 -1.08 -16.70
N ASP A 54 -4.62 -1.77 -17.39
CA ASP A 54 -4.70 -3.21 -17.64
C ASP A 54 -4.50 -4.01 -16.37
N TRP A 55 -3.61 -3.55 -15.49
CA TRP A 55 -3.47 -4.09 -14.15
C TRP A 55 -4.76 -3.95 -13.34
N LEU A 56 -5.41 -2.78 -13.37
CA LEU A 56 -6.60 -2.50 -12.56
C LEU A 56 -7.87 -3.19 -13.08
N SER A 57 -7.99 -3.40 -14.38
CA SER A 57 -9.12 -4.08 -15.01
C SER A 57 -8.97 -5.61 -14.97
N GLY A 58 -7.77 -6.13 -15.24
CA GLY A 58 -7.51 -7.57 -15.36
C GLY A 58 -7.00 -8.25 -14.09
N ASN A 59 -6.02 -7.65 -13.41
CA ASN A 59 -5.32 -8.29 -12.27
C ASN A 59 -5.10 -7.36 -11.08
N ARG A 60 -6.15 -6.65 -10.69
CA ARG A 60 -6.13 -5.63 -9.63
C ARG A 60 -5.54 -6.15 -8.32
N ARG A 61 -5.81 -7.42 -8.01
CA ARG A 61 -5.31 -8.05 -6.79
C ARG A 61 -3.80 -8.25 -6.83
N ALA A 62 -3.20 -8.61 -7.96
CA ALA A 62 -1.74 -8.72 -8.08
C ALA A 62 -1.07 -7.35 -7.98
N TYR A 63 -1.62 -6.33 -8.66
CA TYR A 63 -1.13 -4.97 -8.54
C TYR A 63 -1.10 -4.48 -7.09
N ARG A 64 -2.23 -4.64 -6.38
CA ARG A 64 -2.34 -4.30 -4.96
C ARG A 64 -1.53 -5.20 -4.03
N LYS A 65 -0.93 -6.30 -4.47
CA LYS A 65 0.08 -7.00 -3.64
C LYS A 65 1.45 -6.33 -3.70
N CYS A 66 1.73 -5.62 -4.80
CA CYS A 66 3.03 -5.01 -5.06
C CYS A 66 3.05 -3.52 -4.68
N VAL A 67 1.92 -2.84 -4.76
CA VAL A 67 1.80 -1.41 -4.44
C VAL A 67 0.92 -1.26 -3.20
N GLN A 68 1.50 -0.73 -2.12
CA GLN A 68 0.88 -0.59 -0.81
C GLN A 68 1.08 0.82 -0.28
N ALA A 69 0.05 1.36 0.36
CA ALA A 69 0.11 2.66 1.01
C ALA A 69 0.39 2.51 2.51
N VAL A 70 1.21 3.40 3.03
CA VAL A 70 1.33 3.65 4.47
C VAL A 70 0.88 5.08 4.71
N PHE A 71 -0.22 5.25 5.45
CA PHE A 71 -0.81 6.56 5.69
C PHE A 71 -0.15 7.27 6.88
N GLN A 72 -0.11 8.60 6.82
CA GLN A 72 0.48 9.45 7.87
C GLN A 72 -0.19 9.29 9.24
N HIS A 73 -1.46 8.88 9.27
CA HIS A 73 -2.21 8.61 10.50
C HIS A 73 -2.48 7.11 10.66
N PRO A 74 -1.50 6.34 11.19
CA PRO A 74 -1.60 4.88 11.27
C PRO A 74 -2.76 4.40 12.15
N ILE A 75 -3.17 5.20 13.15
CA ILE A 75 -4.27 4.85 14.07
C ILE A 75 -5.60 4.72 13.33
N GLN A 76 -5.83 5.53 12.28
CA GLN A 76 -7.09 5.46 11.52
C GLN A 76 -7.21 4.18 10.67
N ALA A 77 -6.10 3.49 10.43
CA ALA A 77 -6.09 2.23 9.71
C ALA A 77 -6.38 1.02 10.61
N LEU A 78 -6.41 1.20 11.94
CA LEU A 78 -6.71 0.13 12.90
C LEU A 78 -8.19 0.15 13.28
N ASP A 79 -8.85 -1.00 13.16
CA ASP A 79 -10.18 -1.21 13.73
C ASP A 79 -10.02 -1.69 15.18
N GLY A 80 -10.30 -0.83 16.16
CA GLY A 80 -10.20 -1.17 17.60
C GLY A 80 -11.20 -2.25 18.08
N ARG A 81 -12.05 -2.78 17.18
CA ARG A 81 -12.85 -3.98 17.44
C ARG A 81 -12.12 -5.27 17.06
N LYS A 82 -10.98 -5.17 16.38
CA LYS A 82 -10.17 -6.28 15.89
C LYS A 82 -8.89 -6.37 16.68
N ARG A 83 -8.43 -7.59 16.91
CA ARG A 83 -7.10 -7.78 17.51
C ARG A 83 -6.02 -7.31 16.55
N VAL A 84 -4.88 -6.87 17.10
CA VAL A 84 -3.69 -6.52 16.31
C VAL A 84 -3.27 -7.66 15.37
N GLU A 85 -3.37 -8.91 15.82
CA GLU A 85 -3.11 -10.06 14.95
C GLU A 85 -3.98 -10.09 13.69
N TRP A 86 -5.25 -9.67 13.80
CA TRP A 86 -6.15 -9.66 12.66
C TRP A 86 -5.77 -8.53 11.71
N SER A 87 -5.51 -7.33 12.23
CA SER A 87 -5.09 -6.19 11.41
C SER A 87 -3.84 -6.49 10.57
N ILE A 88 -2.90 -7.28 11.12
CA ILE A 88 -1.68 -7.69 10.39
C ILE A 88 -1.95 -8.90 9.47
N ALA A 89 -2.78 -9.85 9.89
CA ALA A 89 -3.06 -11.06 9.11
C ALA A 89 -4.08 -10.85 7.98
N GLU A 90 -4.96 -9.86 8.10
CA GLU A 90 -6.07 -9.61 7.19
C GLU A 90 -5.61 -9.40 5.74
N PRO A 91 -4.56 -8.60 5.43
CA PRO A 91 -4.03 -8.51 4.09
C PRO A 91 -3.62 -9.88 3.53
N MET A 92 -2.96 -10.72 4.32
CA MET A 92 -2.58 -12.07 3.89
C MET A 92 -3.80 -12.96 3.63
N VAL A 93 -4.86 -12.85 4.43
CA VAL A 93 -6.11 -13.58 4.22
C VAL A 93 -6.79 -13.11 2.92
N ILE A 94 -6.96 -11.81 2.74
CA ILE A 94 -7.56 -11.20 1.55
C ILE A 94 -6.80 -11.63 0.29
N HIS A 95 -5.47 -11.61 0.35
CA HIS A 95 -4.60 -11.95 -0.77
C HIS A 95 -4.33 -13.44 -0.95
N ARG A 96 -4.96 -14.31 -0.13
CA ARG A 96 -4.81 -15.78 -0.13
C ARG A 96 -3.34 -16.21 0.00
N ILE A 97 -2.62 -15.60 0.92
CA ILE A 97 -1.22 -15.88 1.21
C ILE A 97 -1.14 -16.84 2.41
N GLY A 98 -0.56 -18.01 2.17
CA GLY A 98 -0.27 -19.02 3.18
C GLY A 98 -1.50 -19.73 3.78
N THR A 99 -1.21 -20.67 4.67
CA THR A 99 -2.19 -21.34 5.57
C THR A 99 -2.32 -20.58 6.89
N PRO A 100 -3.34 -20.86 7.73
CA PRO A 100 -3.44 -20.27 9.06
C PRO A 100 -2.17 -20.44 9.91
N ALA A 101 -1.50 -21.61 9.83
CA ALA A 101 -0.25 -21.86 10.54
C ALA A 101 0.87 -20.94 10.03
N SER A 102 1.14 -20.95 8.72
CA SER A 102 2.21 -20.12 8.13
C SER A 102 2.01 -18.62 8.32
N ARG A 103 0.75 -18.15 8.38
CA ARG A 103 0.45 -16.74 8.70
C ARG A 103 0.85 -16.42 10.14
N ARG A 104 0.50 -17.27 11.10
CA ARG A 104 0.91 -17.08 12.50
C ARG A 104 2.43 -17.04 12.66
N ASP A 105 3.14 -17.93 11.98
CA ASP A 105 4.61 -17.96 12.01
C ASP A 105 5.20 -16.67 11.41
N ARG A 106 4.63 -16.21 10.28
CA ARG A 106 5.04 -14.95 9.67
C ARG A 106 4.75 -13.73 10.55
N LEU A 107 3.61 -13.69 11.25
CA LEU A 107 3.29 -12.64 12.22
C LEU A 107 4.32 -12.60 13.34
N ARG A 108 4.72 -13.76 13.88
CA ARG A 108 5.75 -13.84 14.91
C ARG A 108 7.09 -13.30 14.39
N GLY A 109 7.48 -13.66 13.17
CA GLY A 109 8.67 -13.11 12.52
C GLY A 109 8.63 -11.58 12.44
N MET A 110 7.51 -11.01 11.96
CA MET A 110 7.33 -9.56 11.88
C MET A 110 7.45 -8.85 13.23
N MET A 111 6.99 -9.47 14.32
CA MET A 111 7.15 -8.90 15.67
C MET A 111 8.62 -8.86 16.08
N VAL A 112 9.39 -9.93 15.79
CA VAL A 112 10.83 -9.97 16.05
C VAL A 112 11.57 -8.91 15.23
N ASP A 113 11.30 -8.85 13.92
CA ASP A 113 11.93 -7.87 13.01
C ASP A 113 11.62 -6.42 13.43
N GLY A 114 10.42 -6.17 13.94
CA GLY A 114 9.98 -4.87 14.44
C GLY A 114 10.39 -4.56 15.88
N ASN A 115 11.08 -5.47 16.57
CA ASN A 115 11.39 -5.38 18.01
C ASN A 115 10.14 -5.10 18.89
N LEU A 116 9.05 -5.81 18.58
CA LEU A 116 7.75 -5.69 19.26
C LEU A 116 7.46 -6.93 20.12
N ASP A 117 6.84 -6.72 21.28
CA ASP A 117 6.39 -7.81 22.14
C ASP A 117 5.22 -8.58 21.49
N HIS A 118 5.34 -9.90 21.44
CA HIS A 118 4.29 -10.81 20.97
C HIS A 118 2.96 -10.66 21.71
N SER A 119 2.97 -10.18 22.96
CA SER A 119 1.75 -9.93 23.74
C SER A 119 0.81 -8.92 23.04
N LEU A 120 1.36 -8.02 22.23
CA LEU A 120 0.61 -7.03 21.47
C LEU A 120 -0.36 -7.66 20.46
N LEU A 121 -0.03 -8.83 19.91
CA LEU A 121 -0.87 -9.54 18.92
C LEU A 121 -2.28 -9.83 19.45
N SER A 122 -2.41 -10.05 20.77
CA SER A 122 -3.68 -10.36 21.42
C SER A 122 -4.50 -9.13 21.83
N ARG A 123 -3.94 -7.90 21.71
CA ARG A 123 -4.60 -6.65 22.12
C ARG A 123 -5.64 -6.18 21.11
N TYR A 124 -6.64 -5.45 21.60
CA TYR A 124 -7.72 -4.79 20.85
C TYR A 124 -7.39 -3.33 20.57
#